data_AF-A0A6P0IQF5-F1
#
_entry.id   AF-A0A6P0IQF5-F1
#
_cell.length_a   1.000
_cell.length_b   1.000
_cell.length_c   1.000
_cell.angle_alpha   90.00
_cell.angle_beta   90.00
_cell.angle_gamma   90.00
#
_symmetry.space_group_name_H-M   'P 1'
#
loop_
_entity.id
_entity.type
_entity.pdbx_description
1 polymer ?
#
loop_
_entity_poly.entity_id
_entity_poly.type
_entity_poly.pdbx_seq_one_letter_code
_entity_poly.pdbx_strand_id
1 'polypeptide(L)'
;MVVAWSSCFLISRVEADQSISKEQEVQLPTYFIQANPEPPDKGTPLAPDGTGSRGDCLYKAELPPLHALVDIKNLYSTVSDYPTFWIYLPYTSDDAPLGEFSLQDEDGENDFYRKSFKLPDQPGIVGIRLPKTETPLEVGQTYAWNIKIKCPTRESVNQPSTPAYITGDVRRVAQSPDLEKELNEAKIPLERITAYSKHHIWYDTLTELA
;
A
#
# COMPACT_ATOMS: atom_id res chain seq x y z
N MET A 1 57.58 39.95 46.03
CA MET A 1 56.31 39.52 46.65
C MET A 1 55.24 39.63 45.56
N VAL A 2 54.67 38.48 45.18
CA VAL A 2 53.48 38.23 44.35
C VAL A 2 53.50 38.70 42.87
N VAL A 3 53.70 37.72 42.00
CA VAL A 3 53.32 37.70 40.58
C VAL A 3 51.83 37.37 40.51
N ALA A 4 51.03 38.16 39.79
CA ALA A 4 49.65 37.81 39.46
C ALA A 4 49.45 37.96 37.94
N TRP A 5 49.42 36.82 37.24
CA TRP A 5 49.03 36.72 35.84
C TRP A 5 47.50 36.68 35.76
N SER A 6 46.89 37.66 35.11
CA SER A 6 45.48 37.60 34.71
C SER A 6 45.35 36.80 33.43
N SER A 7 44.96 35.52 33.57
CA SER A 7 44.52 34.67 32.46
C SER A 7 43.19 35.17 31.92
N CYS A 8 43.19 35.63 30.67
CA CYS A 8 41.99 35.97 29.92
C CYS A 8 41.44 34.68 29.29
N PHE A 9 40.42 34.07 29.91
CA PHE A 9 39.69 32.95 29.31
C PHE A 9 38.74 33.49 28.24
N LEU A 10 39.00 33.13 26.98
CA LEU A 10 38.07 33.32 25.86
C LEU A 10 36.89 32.36 26.05
N ILE A 11 35.70 32.89 26.31
CA ILE A 11 34.45 32.14 26.24
C ILE A 11 34.01 32.14 24.77
N SER A 12 34.30 31.06 24.05
CA SER A 12 33.69 30.81 22.74
C SER A 12 32.22 30.49 22.94
N ARG A 13 31.33 31.39 22.49
CA ARG A 13 29.92 31.05 22.28
C ARG A 13 29.85 30.08 21.09
N VAL A 14 29.42 28.85 21.35
CA VAL A 14 28.93 27.95 20.31
C VAL A 14 27.46 28.32 20.10
N GLU A 15 27.16 29.03 19.00
CA GLU A 15 25.78 29.12 18.51
C GLU A 15 25.34 27.72 18.06
N ALA A 16 24.37 27.14 18.76
CA ALA A 16 23.71 25.93 18.33
C ALA A 16 22.80 26.27 17.14
N ASP A 17 23.21 25.84 15.95
CA ASP A 17 22.47 26.00 14.71
C ASP A 17 21.23 25.08 14.74
N GLN A 18 20.10 25.61 15.20
CA GLN A 18 18.83 24.89 15.20
C GLN A 18 18.20 24.93 13.81
N SER A 19 18.68 24.09 12.90
CA SER A 19 17.95 23.72 11.70
C SER A 19 16.93 22.64 12.04
N ILE A 20 15.74 23.05 12.48
CA ILE A 20 14.58 22.16 12.59
C ILE A 20 14.11 21.89 11.16
N SER A 21 14.54 20.75 10.58
CA SER A 21 13.98 20.23 9.35
C SER A 21 12.54 19.81 9.60
N LYS A 22 11.61 20.64 9.16
CA LYS A 22 10.17 20.39 9.17
C LYS A 22 9.91 19.13 8.34
N GLU A 23 9.55 18.02 8.98
CA GLU A 23 9.07 16.81 8.30
C GLU A 23 7.85 17.20 7.44
N GLN A 24 8.04 17.15 6.13
CA GLN A 24 7.02 17.49 5.17
C GLN A 24 6.17 16.24 4.94
N GLU A 25 4.94 16.26 5.48
CA GLU A 25 3.92 15.22 5.33
C GLU A 25 3.52 15.10 3.85
N VAL A 26 4.15 14.17 3.11
CA VAL A 26 3.80 13.91 1.71
C VAL A 26 2.68 12.88 1.66
N GLN A 27 1.46 13.32 1.35
CA GLN A 27 0.31 12.45 1.05
C GLN A 27 0.61 11.56 -0.16
N LEU A 28 0.25 10.28 -0.07
CA LEU A 28 0.24 9.40 -1.23
C LEU A 28 -0.93 9.75 -2.14
N PRO A 29 -0.74 9.79 -3.48
CA PRO A 29 -1.86 9.91 -4.40
C PRO A 29 -2.67 8.61 -4.37
N THR A 30 -3.81 8.61 -3.67
CA THR A 30 -4.82 7.56 -3.70
C THR A 30 -5.88 7.88 -4.76
N TYR A 31 -6.17 6.90 -5.62
CA TYR A 31 -7.31 6.95 -6.54
C TYR A 31 -8.45 6.09 -5.99
N PHE A 32 -9.63 6.69 -5.89
CA PHE A 32 -10.86 6.04 -5.44
C PHE A 32 -11.76 5.78 -6.65
N ILE A 33 -12.13 4.52 -6.86
CA ILE A 33 -13.19 4.18 -7.81
C ILE A 33 -14.49 4.06 -7.01
N GLN A 34 -15.46 4.92 -7.29
CA GLN A 34 -16.80 4.80 -6.71
C GLN A 34 -17.43 3.48 -7.17
N ALA A 35 -17.92 2.69 -6.22
CA ALA A 35 -18.66 1.48 -6.54
C ALA A 35 -20.01 1.82 -7.20
N ASN A 36 -20.42 1.01 -8.18
CA ASN A 36 -21.78 1.01 -8.71
C ASN A 36 -22.77 0.47 -7.65
N PRO A 37 -24.07 0.82 -7.71
CA PRO A 37 -25.07 0.38 -6.74
C PRO A 37 -25.20 -1.15 -6.70
N GLU A 38 -25.53 -1.65 -5.51
CA GLU A 38 -25.56 -3.08 -5.22
C GLU A 38 -26.51 -3.86 -6.15
N PRO A 39 -26.06 -5.00 -6.69
CA PRO A 39 -26.94 -5.91 -7.42
C PRO A 39 -27.99 -6.52 -6.48
N PRO A 40 -29.19 -6.85 -6.98
CA PRO A 40 -30.27 -7.37 -6.14
C PRO A 40 -29.91 -8.70 -5.49
N ASP A 41 -30.24 -8.81 -4.20
CA ASP A 41 -29.95 -9.95 -3.34
C ASP A 41 -30.51 -11.27 -3.91
N LYS A 42 -29.60 -12.20 -4.19
CA LYS A 42 -29.90 -13.58 -4.55
C LYS A 42 -29.29 -14.50 -3.50
N GLY A 43 -29.76 -14.40 -2.26
CA GLY A 43 -29.62 -15.35 -1.16
C GLY A 43 -28.47 -16.35 -1.30
N THR A 44 -27.31 -16.02 -0.72
CA THR A 44 -26.15 -16.92 -0.70
C THR A 44 -26.25 -17.88 0.49
N PRO A 45 -26.02 -19.20 0.32
CA PRO A 45 -25.96 -20.12 1.45
C PRO A 45 -24.78 -19.78 2.37
N LEU A 46 -24.98 -19.84 3.69
CA LEU A 46 -23.93 -19.70 4.69
C LEU A 46 -22.85 -20.79 4.48
N ALA A 47 -21.64 -20.37 4.13
CA ALA A 47 -20.48 -21.25 4.13
C ALA A 47 -20.08 -21.58 5.58
N PRO A 48 -19.52 -22.77 5.87
CA PRO A 48 -19.11 -23.13 7.22
C PRO A 48 -17.94 -22.23 7.65
N ASP A 49 -18.01 -21.75 8.90
CA ASP A 49 -16.98 -20.94 9.54
C ASP A 49 -15.61 -21.63 9.47
N GLY A 50 -14.79 -21.19 8.51
CA GLY A 50 -13.38 -21.52 8.47
C GLY A 50 -12.68 -20.86 9.65
N THR A 51 -12.20 -21.67 10.60
CA THR A 51 -11.47 -21.21 11.79
C THR A 51 -10.07 -20.72 11.39
N GLY A 52 -9.97 -19.52 10.82
CA GLY A 52 -8.68 -18.99 10.38
C GLY A 52 -8.71 -17.79 9.43
N SER A 53 -9.60 -16.82 9.63
CA SER A 53 -9.36 -15.47 9.11
C SER A 53 -8.84 -14.60 10.25
N ARG A 54 -7.51 -14.51 10.37
CA ARG A 54 -6.90 -13.39 11.11
C ARG A 54 -6.86 -12.26 10.09
N GLY A 55 -7.66 -11.21 10.24
CA GLY A 55 -7.62 -10.14 9.24
C GLY A 55 -8.82 -9.21 9.18
N ASP A 56 -9.89 -9.44 9.93
CA ASP A 56 -10.96 -8.45 10.07
C ASP A 56 -11.12 -8.05 11.53
N CYS A 57 -10.77 -6.81 11.85
CA CYS A 57 -10.88 -6.26 13.19
C CYS A 57 -12.20 -5.53 13.45
N LEU A 58 -12.99 -5.28 12.41
CA LEU A 58 -14.28 -4.62 12.47
C LEU A 58 -15.20 -5.22 11.39
N TYR A 59 -15.57 -6.48 11.58
CA TYR A 59 -16.38 -7.21 10.60
C TYR A 59 -17.74 -6.56 10.38
N LYS A 60 -18.06 -6.30 9.11
CA LYS A 60 -19.33 -5.73 8.66
C LYS A 60 -19.98 -6.71 7.69
N ALA A 61 -21.07 -7.37 8.13
CA ALA A 61 -21.73 -8.43 7.34
C ALA A 61 -22.24 -7.96 5.96
N GLU A 62 -22.56 -6.67 5.83
CA GLU A 62 -23.06 -6.06 4.58
C GLU A 62 -21.95 -5.71 3.58
N LEU A 63 -20.67 -5.81 3.97
CA LEU A 63 -19.55 -5.45 3.11
C LEU A 63 -18.64 -6.65 2.86
N PRO A 64 -18.01 -6.74 1.67
CA PRO A 64 -16.91 -7.66 1.45
C PRO A 64 -15.79 -7.45 2.48
N PRO A 65 -15.05 -8.49 2.90
CA PRO A 65 -13.90 -8.32 3.78
C PRO A 65 -12.75 -7.59 3.05
N LEU A 66 -11.75 -7.13 3.81
CA LEU A 66 -10.50 -6.60 3.25
C LEU A 66 -9.92 -7.61 2.24
N HIS A 67 -9.75 -7.18 0.98
CA HIS A 67 -9.42 -8.09 -0.11
C HIS A 67 -8.48 -7.45 -1.13
N ALA A 68 -7.58 -8.24 -1.70
CA ALA A 68 -6.70 -7.82 -2.77
C ALA A 68 -7.41 -8.03 -4.10
N LEU A 69 -7.31 -7.08 -5.04
CA LEU A 69 -7.94 -7.27 -6.35
C LEU A 69 -7.15 -8.27 -7.23
N VAL A 70 -5.93 -8.58 -6.84
CA VAL A 70 -5.14 -9.69 -7.37
C VAL A 70 -5.27 -10.91 -6.45
N ASP A 71 -5.39 -12.12 -7.02
CA ASP A 71 -5.37 -13.35 -6.23
C ASP A 71 -4.04 -13.50 -5.48
N ILE A 72 -4.11 -13.54 -4.16
CA ILE A 72 -2.97 -13.66 -3.25
C ILE A 72 -2.26 -15.02 -3.33
N LYS A 73 -2.86 -16.01 -4.01
CA LYS A 73 -2.27 -17.35 -4.18
C LYS A 73 -1.34 -17.45 -5.39
N ASN A 74 -1.38 -16.48 -6.29
CA ASN A 74 -0.63 -16.50 -7.53
C ASN A 74 0.39 -15.36 -7.56
N LEU A 75 1.59 -15.65 -8.09
CA LEU A 75 2.57 -14.62 -8.37
C LEU A 75 2.18 -13.88 -9.65
N TYR A 76 1.83 -12.60 -9.52
CA TYR A 76 1.50 -11.76 -10.65
C TYR A 76 2.60 -10.75 -10.96
N SER A 77 2.66 -10.35 -12.23
CA SER A 77 3.74 -9.51 -12.75
C SER A 77 3.28 -8.09 -13.03
N THR A 78 4.25 -7.17 -13.00
CA THR A 78 4.11 -5.79 -13.44
C THR A 78 5.25 -5.39 -14.38
N VAL A 79 4.93 -4.58 -15.39
CA VAL A 79 5.95 -3.90 -16.22
C VAL A 79 6.25 -2.48 -15.74
N SER A 80 5.53 -1.99 -14.73
CA SER A 80 5.72 -0.67 -14.15
C SER A 80 6.85 -0.68 -13.12
N ASP A 81 7.73 0.31 -13.22
CA ASP A 81 8.76 0.59 -12.21
C ASP A 81 8.16 1.03 -10.87
N TYR A 82 6.94 1.57 -10.91
CA TYR A 82 6.19 2.14 -9.80
C TYR A 82 4.74 1.63 -9.85
N PRO A 83 4.50 0.36 -9.47
CA PRO A 83 3.18 -0.26 -9.58
C PRO A 83 2.16 0.36 -8.62
N THR A 84 0.89 0.07 -8.88
CA THR A 84 -0.23 0.39 -8.00
C THR A 84 -0.84 -0.90 -7.48
N PHE A 85 -1.01 -0.99 -6.18
CA PHE A 85 -1.60 -2.12 -5.48
C PHE A 85 -3.05 -1.80 -5.19
N TRP A 86 -3.96 -2.59 -5.76
CA TRP A 86 -5.40 -2.36 -5.65
C TRP A 86 -6.01 -3.30 -4.61
N ILE A 87 -6.73 -2.73 -3.65
CA ILE A 87 -7.47 -3.50 -2.63
C ILE A 87 -8.90 -2.99 -2.48
N TYR A 88 -9.80 -3.86 -2.04
CA TYR A 88 -11.08 -3.48 -1.46
C TYR A 88 -10.89 -3.23 0.04
N LEU A 89 -11.27 -2.04 0.50
CA LEU A 89 -11.12 -1.58 1.87
C LEU A 89 -12.51 -1.39 2.52
N PRO A 90 -12.92 -2.23 3.49
CA PRO A 90 -14.23 -2.14 4.17
C PRO A 90 -14.30 -1.09 5.28
N TYR A 91 -13.16 -0.50 5.62
CA TYR A 91 -13.00 0.39 6.78
C TYR A 91 -12.95 1.86 6.35
N THR A 92 -13.46 2.72 7.23
CA THR A 92 -13.42 4.18 7.08
C THR A 92 -12.40 4.80 8.03
N SER A 93 -12.13 6.10 7.88
CA SER A 93 -11.32 6.89 8.82
C SER A 93 -11.86 6.87 10.26
N ASP A 94 -13.18 6.75 10.43
CA ASP A 94 -13.84 6.63 11.74
C ASP A 94 -13.65 5.23 12.36
N ASP A 95 -13.50 4.22 11.51
CA ASP A 95 -13.20 2.85 11.94
C ASP A 95 -11.73 2.71 12.32
N ALA A 96 -10.82 3.19 11.47
CA ALA A 96 -9.38 3.19 11.70
C ALA A 96 -8.74 4.40 11.00
N PRO A 97 -8.05 5.29 11.74
CA PRO A 97 -7.55 6.53 11.13
C PRO A 97 -6.39 6.29 10.16
N LEU A 98 -5.62 5.22 10.35
CA LEU A 98 -4.41 4.92 9.60
C LEU A 98 -4.29 3.45 9.20
N GLY A 99 -3.85 3.24 7.97
CA GLY A 99 -3.32 2.00 7.44
C GLY A 99 -1.82 2.12 7.20
N GLU A 100 -1.15 1.00 6.99
CA GLU A 100 0.27 0.90 6.68
C GLU A 100 0.44 -0.01 5.48
N PHE A 101 1.15 0.48 4.47
CA PHE A 101 1.61 -0.29 3.33
C PHE A 101 3.11 -0.53 3.48
N SER A 102 3.56 -1.76 3.28
CA SER A 102 4.97 -2.09 3.17
C SER A 102 5.23 -2.99 1.98
N LEU A 103 6.32 -2.71 1.30
CA LEU A 103 6.91 -3.54 0.26
C LEU A 103 8.25 -4.05 0.79
N GLN A 104 8.48 -5.35 0.65
CA GLN A 104 9.62 -6.07 1.20
C GLN A 104 10.29 -6.85 0.08
N ASP A 105 11.49 -7.36 0.35
CA ASP A 105 12.07 -8.40 -0.50
C ASP A 105 11.20 -9.68 -0.54
N GLU A 106 11.57 -10.61 -1.41
CA GLU A 106 10.82 -11.86 -1.64
C GLU A 106 10.65 -12.68 -0.36
N ASP A 107 11.64 -12.65 0.55
CA ASP A 107 11.61 -13.39 1.81
C ASP A 107 10.85 -12.66 2.93
N GLY A 108 10.46 -11.40 2.71
CA GLY A 108 9.76 -10.57 3.70
C GLY A 108 10.65 -10.12 4.88
N GLU A 109 11.96 -10.25 4.74
CA GLU A 109 12.95 -9.98 5.79
C GLU A 109 13.37 -8.51 5.79
N ASN A 110 13.49 -7.89 4.62
CA ASN A 110 13.95 -6.51 4.48
C ASN A 110 12.88 -5.61 3.88
N ASP A 111 12.58 -4.50 4.57
CA ASP A 111 11.67 -3.49 4.04
C ASP A 111 12.34 -2.72 2.90
N PHE A 112 11.80 -2.86 1.69
CA PHE A 112 12.13 -2.02 0.54
C PHE A 112 11.46 -0.64 0.65
N TYR A 113 10.22 -0.61 1.13
CA TYR A 113 9.44 0.61 1.33
C TYR A 113 8.38 0.40 2.40
N ARG A 114 8.11 1.41 3.24
CA ARG A 114 7.01 1.38 4.22
C ARG A 114 6.44 2.77 4.41
N LYS A 115 5.11 2.88 4.39
CA LYS A 115 4.43 4.15 4.63
C LYS A 115 3.03 3.98 5.19
N SER A 116 2.64 4.87 6.09
CA SER A 116 1.26 4.97 6.56
C SER A 116 0.39 5.82 5.63
N PHE A 117 -0.88 5.48 5.51
CA PHE A 117 -1.88 6.22 4.74
C PHE A 117 -3.16 6.43 5.56
N LYS A 118 -3.86 7.54 5.29
CA LYS A 118 -5.17 7.82 5.90
C LYS A 118 -6.23 7.02 5.16
N LEU A 119 -7.15 6.42 5.92
CA LEU A 119 -8.28 5.72 5.33
C LEU A 119 -9.31 6.72 4.78
N PRO A 120 -10.12 6.31 3.78
CA PRO A 120 -11.21 7.14 3.26
C PRO A 120 -12.37 7.28 4.22
N ASP A 121 -13.25 8.24 3.93
CA ASP A 121 -14.52 8.40 4.65
C ASP A 121 -15.55 7.31 4.28
N GLN A 122 -15.33 6.58 3.17
CA GLN A 122 -16.25 5.55 2.67
C GLN A 122 -15.51 4.25 2.28
N PRO A 123 -16.11 3.07 2.50
CA PRO A 123 -15.57 1.80 2.01
C PRO A 123 -15.51 1.77 0.48
N GLY A 124 -14.51 1.07 -0.09
CA GLY A 124 -14.39 0.97 -1.55
C GLY A 124 -13.04 0.42 -2.03
N ILE A 125 -12.84 0.47 -3.35
CA ILE A 125 -11.58 0.07 -3.98
C ILE A 125 -10.59 1.22 -3.90
N VAL A 126 -9.40 0.94 -3.38
CA VAL A 126 -8.31 1.90 -3.21
C VAL A 126 -7.05 1.42 -3.92
N GLY A 127 -6.41 2.33 -4.64
CA GLY A 127 -5.10 2.12 -5.25
C GLY A 127 -4.00 2.74 -4.39
N ILE A 128 -3.04 1.93 -3.95
CA ILE A 128 -1.84 2.38 -3.24
C ILE A 128 -0.68 2.35 -4.23
N ARG A 129 -0.16 3.51 -4.60
CA ARG A 129 0.91 3.64 -5.59
C ARG A 129 2.29 3.75 -4.94
N LEU A 130 3.28 3.01 -5.45
CA LEU A 130 4.68 3.25 -5.11
C LEU A 130 5.11 4.62 -5.66
N PRO A 131 5.56 5.58 -4.82
CA PRO A 131 5.92 6.91 -5.30
C PRO A 131 7.12 6.90 -6.23
N LYS A 132 7.11 7.78 -7.24
CA LYS A 132 8.26 7.97 -8.15
C LYS A 132 9.50 8.56 -7.47
N THR A 133 9.39 9.00 -6.21
CA THR A 133 10.50 9.49 -5.39
C THR A 133 11.32 8.37 -4.78
N GLU A 134 10.78 7.15 -4.73
CA GLU A 134 11.46 5.97 -4.20
C GLU A 134 12.28 5.28 -5.29
N THR A 135 13.12 4.34 -4.87
CA THR A 135 13.84 3.45 -5.78
C THR A 135 12.83 2.64 -6.62
N PRO A 136 12.98 2.60 -7.95
CA PRO A 136 12.11 1.79 -8.80
C PRO A 136 12.32 0.30 -8.53
N LEU A 137 11.30 -0.52 -8.81
CA LEU A 137 11.44 -1.97 -8.71
C LEU A 137 12.40 -2.50 -9.78
N GLU A 138 13.24 -3.45 -9.38
CA GLU A 138 14.24 -4.04 -10.27
C GLU A 138 13.64 -5.15 -11.14
N VAL A 139 13.94 -5.12 -12.43
CA VAL A 139 13.52 -6.16 -13.36
C VAL A 139 14.09 -7.51 -12.97
N GLY A 140 13.22 -8.51 -12.88
CA GLY A 140 13.55 -9.89 -12.51
C GLY A 140 13.22 -10.22 -11.05
N GLN A 141 13.11 -9.21 -10.19
CA GLN A 141 12.91 -9.36 -8.75
C GLN A 141 11.43 -9.51 -8.37
N THR A 142 11.21 -10.29 -7.32
CA THR A 142 9.92 -10.46 -6.63
C THR A 142 9.95 -9.65 -5.34
N TYR A 143 8.82 -9.04 -5.00
CA TYR A 143 8.63 -8.28 -3.77
C TYR A 143 7.34 -8.72 -3.09
N ALA A 144 7.41 -8.92 -1.77
CA ALA A 144 6.24 -9.18 -0.95
C ALA A 144 5.65 -7.85 -0.46
N TRP A 145 4.38 -7.60 -0.71
CA TRP A 145 3.68 -6.43 -0.19
C TRP A 145 2.68 -6.82 0.90
N ASN A 146 2.50 -5.90 1.85
CA ASN A 146 1.62 -6.06 2.99
C ASN A 146 0.83 -4.78 3.20
N ILE A 147 -0.46 -4.92 3.50
CA ILE A 147 -1.31 -3.83 3.96
C ILE A 147 -1.85 -4.20 5.32
N LYS A 148 -1.68 -3.31 6.31
CA LYS A 148 -2.13 -3.48 7.68
C LYS A 148 -3.03 -2.32 8.07
N ILE A 149 -4.20 -2.60 8.60
CA ILE A 149 -5.14 -1.61 9.13
C ILE A 149 -5.15 -1.71 10.66
N LYS A 150 -4.85 -0.60 11.32
CA LYS A 150 -4.76 -0.51 12.78
C LYS A 150 -6.14 -0.15 13.34
N CYS A 151 -7.00 -1.14 13.55
CA CYS A 151 -8.29 -0.90 14.19
C CYS A 151 -8.14 -0.55 15.68
N PRO A 152 -8.96 0.37 16.21
CA PRO A 152 -9.08 0.63 17.63
C PRO A 152 -9.74 -0.55 18.35
N THR A 153 -9.38 -0.76 19.61
CA THR A 153 -10.01 -1.74 20.51
C THR A 153 -11.37 -1.21 20.96
N ARG A 154 -12.47 -1.72 20.38
CA ARG A 154 -13.83 -1.30 20.82
C ARG A 154 -14.26 -1.91 22.16
N GLU A 155 -13.62 -2.98 22.62
CA GLU A 155 -14.01 -3.66 23.86
C GLU A 155 -12.80 -4.08 24.70
N SER A 156 -12.65 -3.42 25.85
CA SER A 156 -11.61 -3.58 26.87
C SER A 156 -10.24 -2.93 26.57
N VAL A 157 -9.77 -2.14 27.53
CA VAL A 157 -8.43 -1.53 27.60
C VAL A 157 -7.31 -2.59 27.68
N ASN A 158 -7.67 -3.88 27.80
CA ASN A 158 -6.76 -4.97 28.14
C ASN A 158 -6.70 -6.11 27.11
N GLN A 159 -7.31 -5.98 25.93
CA GLN A 159 -7.14 -6.94 24.85
C GLN A 159 -6.52 -6.29 23.60
N PRO A 160 -5.38 -6.79 23.10
CA PRO A 160 -4.81 -6.29 21.86
C PRO A 160 -5.75 -6.65 20.69
N SER A 161 -6.25 -5.64 19.97
CA SER A 161 -6.96 -5.88 18.71
C SER A 161 -6.00 -6.52 17.71
N THR A 162 -6.41 -7.60 17.06
CA THR A 162 -5.61 -8.19 15.98
C THR A 162 -5.77 -7.29 14.77
N PRO A 163 -4.70 -6.67 14.23
CA PRO A 163 -4.83 -5.78 13.09
C PRO A 163 -5.40 -6.55 11.89
N ALA A 164 -6.21 -5.88 11.08
CA ALA A 164 -6.59 -6.40 9.79
C ALA A 164 -5.37 -6.34 8.86
N TYR A 165 -5.07 -7.44 8.16
CA TYR A 165 -3.92 -7.47 7.27
C TYR A 165 -4.19 -8.31 6.03
N ILE A 166 -3.55 -7.92 4.93
CA ILE A 166 -3.54 -8.67 3.69
C ILE A 166 -2.16 -8.57 3.05
N THR A 167 -1.75 -9.64 2.39
CA THR A 167 -0.42 -9.80 1.80
C THR A 167 -0.55 -10.29 0.37
N GLY A 168 0.46 -10.04 -0.44
CA GLY A 168 0.59 -10.62 -1.77
C GLY A 168 1.96 -10.34 -2.35
N ASP A 169 2.20 -10.84 -3.55
CA ASP A 169 3.50 -10.73 -4.21
C ASP A 169 3.39 -10.01 -5.55
N VAL A 170 4.44 -9.28 -5.90
CA VAL A 170 4.58 -8.65 -7.22
C VAL A 170 5.95 -8.97 -7.80
N ARG A 171 5.98 -9.43 -9.05
CA ARG A 171 7.22 -9.59 -9.80
C ARG A 171 7.37 -8.49 -10.85
N ARG A 172 8.48 -7.77 -10.82
CA ARG A 172 8.81 -6.80 -11.88
C ARG A 172 9.41 -7.56 -13.07
N VAL A 173 8.82 -7.46 -14.26
CA VAL A 173 9.29 -8.15 -15.47
C VAL A 173 9.56 -7.18 -16.61
N ALA A 174 10.62 -7.41 -17.40
CA ALA A 174 10.89 -6.58 -18.58
C ALA A 174 9.66 -6.57 -19.51
N GLN A 175 9.37 -5.41 -20.07
CA GLN A 175 8.34 -5.33 -21.10
C GLN A 175 8.82 -6.08 -22.34
N SER A 176 8.04 -7.05 -22.82
CA SER A 176 8.40 -7.80 -24.03
C SER A 176 8.20 -6.92 -25.27
N PRO A 177 8.97 -7.15 -26.35
CA PRO A 177 8.78 -6.42 -27.61
C PRO A 177 7.36 -6.57 -28.18
N ASP A 178 6.75 -7.75 -28.00
CA ASP A 178 5.36 -8.00 -28.43
C ASP A 178 4.36 -7.15 -27.65
N LEU A 179 4.51 -7.07 -26.32
CA LEU A 179 3.65 -6.23 -25.48
C LEU A 179 3.85 -4.74 -25.81
N GLU A 180 5.08 -4.30 -26.01
CA GLU A 180 5.38 -2.94 -26.47
C GLU A 180 4.70 -2.61 -27.80
N LYS A 181 4.78 -3.52 -28.78
CA LYS A 181 4.09 -3.35 -30.05
C LYS A 181 2.57 -3.26 -29.87
N GLU A 182 1.97 -4.20 -29.14
CA GLU A 182 0.51 -4.19 -28.90
C GLU A 182 0.05 -2.91 -28.20
N LEU A 183 0.79 -2.43 -27.20
CA LEU A 183 0.47 -1.19 -26.49
C LEU A 183 0.63 0.07 -27.35
N ASN A 184 1.58 0.08 -28.29
CA ASN A 184 1.78 1.18 -29.23
C ASN A 184 0.71 1.21 -30.34
N GLU A 185 0.19 0.04 -30.72
CA GLU A 185 -0.89 -0.09 -31.70
C GLU A 185 -2.29 0.18 -31.11
N ALA A 186 -2.43 0.00 -29.79
CA ALA A 186 -3.69 0.20 -29.07
C ALA A 186 -4.16 1.67 -29.13
N LYS A 187 -5.40 1.86 -29.57
CA LYS A 187 -6.04 3.18 -29.76
C LYS A 187 -7.05 3.51 -28.66
N ILE A 188 -7.51 2.49 -27.93
CA ILE A 188 -8.48 2.64 -26.84
C ILE A 188 -8.02 1.88 -25.58
N PRO A 189 -8.47 2.29 -24.38
CA PRO A 189 -8.07 1.64 -23.13
C PRO A 189 -8.33 0.13 -23.10
N LEU A 190 -9.46 -0.32 -23.68
CA LEU A 190 -9.81 -1.75 -23.72
C LEU A 190 -8.77 -2.61 -24.46
N GLU A 191 -8.14 -2.07 -25.50
CA GLU A 191 -7.08 -2.77 -26.24
C GLU A 191 -5.81 -2.88 -25.38
N ARG A 192 -5.48 -1.85 -24.60
CA ARG A 192 -4.36 -1.86 -23.64
C ARG A 192 -4.58 -2.87 -22.51
N ILE A 193 -5.78 -2.90 -21.94
CA ILE A 193 -6.21 -3.88 -20.93
C ILE A 193 -6.06 -5.30 -21.49
N THR A 194 -6.48 -5.51 -22.74
CA THR A 194 -6.38 -6.81 -23.41
C THR A 194 -4.92 -7.22 -23.60
N ALA A 195 -4.05 -6.29 -24.01
CA ALA A 195 -2.61 -6.54 -24.16
C ALA A 195 -1.97 -6.92 -22.83
N TYR A 196 -2.15 -6.13 -21.77
CA TYR A 196 -1.60 -6.46 -20.44
C TYR A 196 -2.09 -7.82 -19.92
N SER A 197 -3.39 -8.10 -20.05
CA SER A 197 -3.99 -9.36 -19.58
C SER A 197 -3.46 -10.57 -20.36
N LYS A 198 -3.33 -10.45 -21.68
CA LYS A 198 -2.76 -11.49 -22.56
C LYS A 198 -1.31 -11.83 -22.17
N HIS A 199 -0.56 -10.84 -21.71
CA HIS A 199 0.82 -10.98 -21.27
C HIS A 199 0.96 -11.25 -19.75
N HIS A 200 -0.15 -11.53 -19.04
CA HIS A 200 -0.18 -11.84 -17.61
C HIS A 200 0.35 -10.71 -16.70
N ILE A 201 0.24 -9.46 -17.14
CA ILE A 201 0.69 -8.26 -16.41
C ILE A 201 -0.47 -7.67 -15.59
N TRP A 202 -0.95 -8.42 -14.60
CA TRP A 202 -2.22 -8.13 -13.92
C TRP A 202 -2.26 -6.84 -13.12
N TYR A 203 -1.14 -6.42 -12.52
CA TYR A 203 -1.10 -5.13 -11.80
C TYR A 203 -1.34 -3.94 -12.75
N ASP A 204 -0.76 -4.00 -13.95
CA ASP A 204 -0.94 -2.99 -14.98
C ASP A 204 -2.35 -3.10 -15.60
N THR A 205 -2.88 -4.31 -15.80
CA THR A 205 -4.28 -4.52 -16.21
C THR A 205 -5.26 -3.81 -15.29
N LEU A 206 -5.16 -4.03 -13.97
CA LEU A 206 -6.04 -3.40 -12.99
C LEU A 206 -5.87 -1.89 -12.94
N THR A 207 -4.64 -1.42 -13.14
CA THR A 207 -4.34 0.02 -13.17
C THR A 207 -4.92 0.69 -14.44
N GLU A 208 -4.94 0.00 -15.57
CA GLU A 208 -5.53 0.51 -16.81
C GLU A 208 -7.08 0.48 -16.78
N LEU A 209 -7.67 -0.37 -15.94
CA LEU A 209 -9.13 -0.42 -15.70
C LEU A 209 -9.63 0.73 -14.79
N ALA A 210 -8.73 1.38 -14.05
CA ALA A 210 -9.05 2.29 -12.97
C ALA A 210 -9.30 3.75 -13.39
#